data_AF-A0A2E2BWE2-F1
#
_entry.id   AF-A0A2E2BWE2-F1
#
_cell.length_a   1.000
_cell.length_b   1.000
_cell.length_c   1.000
_cell.angle_alpha   90.00
_cell.angle_beta   90.00
_cell.angle_gamma   90.00
#
_symmetry.space_group_name_H-M   'P 1'
#
loop_
_entity.id
_entity.type
_entity.pdbx_description
1 polymer ?
#
loop_
_entity_poly.entity_id
_entity_poly.type
_entity_poly.pdbx_seq_one_letter_code
_entity_poly.pdbx_strand_id
1 'polypeptide(L)'
;MVGETMIGQNGTTQADYKPDMRGDLGDLGADLLALSELQVELLAVDTRDAVRESFAPTVFLALGIGLCIGAFPVLLLACAWWISNVFELTLASSMLTVAVLGLCIASIFLFISWKGFRKSLRILKRSGTELRSNIHWIKAIVSDKHRNRRKTFQ
;
A
#
# COMPACT_ATOMS: atom_id res chain seq x y z
N MET A 1 67.03 62.49 -7.71
CA MET A 1 67.38 61.20 -8.33
C MET A 1 66.20 60.27 -8.14
N VAL A 2 65.70 59.78 -9.27
CA VAL A 2 64.67 58.74 -9.40
C VAL A 2 65.24 57.44 -8.83
N GLY A 3 64.45 56.76 -8.01
CA GLY A 3 64.77 55.44 -7.45
C GLY A 3 63.49 54.61 -7.42
N GLU A 4 63.49 53.55 -8.21
CA GLU A 4 62.33 52.84 -8.73
C GLU A 4 61.47 52.10 -7.70
N THR A 5 60.18 52.02 -8.04
CA THR A 5 59.19 51.05 -7.60
C THR A 5 59.58 49.61 -7.94
N MET A 6 59.34 48.68 -7.02
CA MET A 6 59.05 47.27 -7.33
C MET A 6 57.83 46.82 -6.52
N ILE A 7 56.69 46.77 -7.22
CA ILE A 7 55.43 46.19 -6.77
C ILE A 7 55.52 44.68 -6.99
N GLY A 8 55.52 43.90 -5.91
CA GLY A 8 55.35 42.45 -5.96
C GLY A 8 53.87 42.11 -6.11
N GLN A 9 53.41 41.93 -7.34
CA GLN A 9 52.03 41.57 -7.68
C GLN A 9 51.83 40.05 -7.54
N ASN A 10 51.40 39.58 -6.36
CA ASN A 10 50.89 38.22 -6.21
C ASN A 10 49.45 38.16 -6.75
N GLY A 11 49.34 37.97 -8.06
CA GLY A 11 48.11 37.55 -8.70
C GLY A 11 47.87 36.06 -8.45
N THR A 12 47.24 35.71 -7.34
CA THR A 12 46.49 34.44 -7.28
C THR A 12 45.16 34.68 -7.95
N THR A 13 45.09 34.30 -9.21
CA THR A 13 43.85 34.15 -9.98
C THR A 13 42.86 33.37 -9.13
N GLN A 14 41.87 34.05 -8.55
CA GLN A 14 40.69 33.38 -8.03
C GLN A 14 40.01 32.77 -9.24
N ALA A 15 40.27 31.47 -9.46
CA ALA A 15 39.50 30.68 -10.38
C ALA A 15 38.04 30.81 -9.97
N ASP A 16 37.25 31.42 -10.84
CA ASP A 16 35.80 31.52 -10.78
C ASP A 16 35.23 30.10 -10.67
N TYR A 17 35.14 29.58 -9.44
CA TYR A 17 34.44 28.35 -9.14
C TYR A 17 32.95 28.67 -9.25
N LYS A 18 32.44 28.65 -10.49
CA LYS A 18 31.01 28.48 -10.71
C LYS A 18 30.68 27.06 -10.23
N PRO A 19 29.96 26.90 -9.11
CA PRO A 19 29.51 25.57 -8.71
C PRO A 19 28.62 25.08 -9.85
N ASP A 20 29.07 24.04 -10.56
CA ASP A 20 28.30 23.39 -11.60
C ASP A 20 27.19 22.56 -10.93
N MET A 21 26.18 23.26 -10.39
CA MET A 21 25.02 22.68 -9.71
C MET A 21 24.22 21.75 -10.66
N ARG A 22 24.48 21.81 -11.97
CA ARG A 22 23.85 20.94 -12.96
C ARG A 22 24.45 19.53 -12.97
N GLY A 23 25.73 19.39 -12.67
CA GLY A 23 26.40 18.10 -12.51
C GLY A 23 25.95 17.39 -11.24
N ASP A 24 25.92 18.11 -10.11
CA ASP A 24 25.53 17.60 -8.79
C ASP A 24 24.06 17.09 -8.76
N LEU A 25 23.13 17.80 -9.42
CA LEU A 25 21.73 17.34 -9.58
C LEU A 25 21.56 16.17 -10.58
N GLY A 26 22.57 15.92 -11.41
CA GLY A 26 22.65 14.76 -12.29
C GLY A 26 23.08 13.52 -11.52
N ASP A 27 24.14 13.65 -10.73
CA ASP A 27 24.67 12.61 -9.84
C ASP A 27 23.64 12.22 -8.78
N LEU A 28 23.00 13.17 -8.11
CA LEU A 28 21.94 12.87 -7.12
C LEU A 28 20.75 12.11 -7.73
N GLY A 29 20.45 12.35 -9.01
CA GLY A 29 19.38 11.64 -9.73
C GLY A 29 19.78 10.23 -10.12
N ALA A 30 21.05 10.03 -10.49
CA ALA A 30 21.61 8.71 -10.75
C ALA A 30 21.71 7.87 -9.47
N ASP A 31 22.13 8.49 -8.36
CA ASP A 31 22.19 7.86 -7.04
C ASP A 31 20.80 7.48 -6.52
N LEU A 32 19.79 8.34 -6.68
CA LEU A 32 18.40 8.00 -6.37
C LEU A 32 17.88 6.83 -7.20
N LEU A 33 18.25 6.76 -8.48
CA LEU A 33 17.86 5.67 -9.37
C LEU A 33 18.54 4.35 -8.91
N ALA A 34 19.84 4.40 -8.62
CA ALA A 34 20.60 3.26 -8.12
C ALA A 34 20.10 2.77 -6.74
N LEU A 35 19.76 3.70 -5.84
CA LEU A 35 19.13 3.38 -4.55
C LEU A 35 17.73 2.77 -4.73
N SER A 36 16.95 3.24 -5.71
CA SER A 36 15.63 2.68 -6.00
C SER A 36 15.70 1.27 -6.57
N GLU A 37 16.72 0.96 -7.37
CA GLU A 37 16.95 -0.39 -7.91
C GLU A 37 17.24 -1.38 -6.77
N LEU A 38 18.10 -0.97 -5.84
CA LEU A 38 18.42 -1.78 -4.67
C LEU A 38 17.20 -2.00 -3.76
N GLN A 39 16.36 -0.97 -3.56
CA GLN A 39 15.14 -1.12 -2.77
C GLN A 39 14.09 -1.99 -3.46
N VAL A 40 14.01 -1.98 -4.79
CA VAL A 40 13.14 -2.88 -5.55
C VAL A 40 13.62 -4.32 -5.44
N GLU A 41 14.94 -4.56 -5.47
CA GLU A 41 15.50 -5.89 -5.28
C GLU A 41 15.21 -6.43 -3.87
N LEU A 42 15.40 -5.60 -2.84
CA LEU A 42 15.05 -5.97 -1.47
C LEU A 42 13.56 -6.25 -1.31
N LEU A 43 12.70 -5.39 -1.89
CA LEU A 43 11.25 -5.58 -1.86
C LEU A 43 10.82 -6.87 -2.57
N ALA A 44 11.49 -7.24 -3.67
CA ALA A 44 11.21 -8.48 -4.39
C ALA A 44 11.57 -9.71 -3.54
N VAL A 45 12.71 -9.67 -2.85
CA VAL A 45 13.13 -10.74 -1.93
C VAL A 45 12.18 -10.84 -0.74
N ASP A 46 11.87 -9.72 -0.08
CA ASP A 46 10.94 -9.66 1.05
C ASP A 46 9.54 -10.15 0.65
N THR A 47 9.07 -9.78 -0.54
CA THR A 47 7.78 -10.25 -1.06
C THR A 47 7.80 -11.76 -1.29
N ARG A 48 8.90 -12.31 -1.82
CA ARG A 48 9.03 -13.76 -2.06
C ARG A 48 9.00 -14.53 -0.75
N ASP A 49 9.75 -14.06 0.24
CA ASP A 49 9.84 -14.72 1.54
C ASP A 49 8.53 -14.58 2.32
N ALA A 50 7.88 -13.41 2.27
CA ALA A 50 6.55 -13.19 2.83
C ALA A 50 5.48 -14.08 2.16
N VAL A 51 5.50 -14.23 0.84
CA VAL A 51 4.56 -15.13 0.13
C VAL A 51 4.79 -16.58 0.54
N ARG A 52 6.06 -17.02 0.61
CA ARG A 52 6.40 -18.38 1.00
C ARG A 52 5.97 -18.68 2.44
N GLU A 53 6.17 -17.75 3.36
CA GLU A 53 5.77 -17.89 4.76
C GLU A 53 4.25 -17.78 4.94
N SER A 54 3.57 -16.97 4.12
CA SER A 54 2.11 -16.82 4.16
C SER A 54 1.33 -17.97 3.50
N PHE A 55 1.97 -18.82 2.70
CA PHE A 55 1.27 -19.88 1.97
C PHE A 55 0.60 -20.89 2.91
N ALA A 56 1.35 -21.44 3.87
CA ALA A 56 0.83 -22.40 4.83
C ALA A 56 -0.35 -21.84 5.67
N PRO A 57 -0.25 -20.68 6.34
CA PRO A 57 -1.36 -20.11 7.09
C PRO A 57 -2.55 -19.77 6.19
N THR A 58 -2.32 -19.35 4.94
CA THR A 58 -3.40 -19.12 3.97
C THR A 58 -4.16 -20.41 3.65
N VAL A 59 -3.47 -21.54 3.46
CA VAL A 59 -4.10 -22.85 3.24
C VAL A 59 -4.91 -23.28 4.46
N PHE A 60 -4.36 -23.17 5.67
CA PHE A 60 -5.10 -23.49 6.89
C PHE A 60 -6.32 -22.60 7.09
N LEU A 61 -6.19 -21.29 6.80
CA LEU A 61 -7.31 -20.36 6.84
C LEU A 61 -8.40 -20.75 5.83
N ALA A 62 -8.03 -21.10 4.60
CA ALA A 62 -8.97 -21.53 3.57
C ALA A 62 -9.70 -22.83 3.97
N LEU A 63 -8.97 -23.82 4.48
CA LEU A 63 -9.56 -25.07 4.98
C LEU A 63 -10.49 -24.82 6.18
N GLY A 64 -10.08 -23.98 7.12
CA GLY A 64 -10.90 -23.60 8.27
C GLY A 64 -12.19 -22.90 7.86
N ILE A 65 -12.12 -21.92 6.97
CA ILE A 65 -13.29 -21.24 6.41
C ILE A 65 -14.20 -22.24 5.69
N GLY A 66 -13.63 -23.10 4.85
CA GLY A 66 -14.39 -24.13 4.13
C GLY A 66 -15.12 -25.08 5.08
N LEU A 67 -14.44 -25.53 6.14
CA LEU A 67 -15.03 -26.38 7.16
C LEU A 67 -16.14 -25.67 7.93
N CYS A 68 -15.95 -24.40 8.31
CA CYS A 68 -16.99 -23.59 8.95
C CYS A 68 -18.22 -23.44 8.05
N ILE A 69 -18.04 -23.15 6.76
CA ILE A 69 -19.14 -23.04 5.79
C ILE A 69 -19.88 -24.36 5.66
N GLY A 70 -19.17 -25.49 5.61
CA GLY A 70 -19.79 -26.82 5.49
C GLY A 70 -20.46 -27.32 6.78
N ALA A 71 -19.86 -27.05 7.93
CA ALA A 71 -20.39 -27.48 9.22
C ALA A 71 -21.61 -26.65 9.66
N PHE A 72 -21.71 -25.41 9.20
CA PHE A 72 -22.78 -24.51 9.62
C PHE A 72 -24.20 -25.00 9.24
N PRO A 73 -24.50 -25.43 8.00
CA PRO A 73 -25.79 -26.03 7.67
C PRO A 73 -26.10 -27.30 8.48
N VAL A 74 -25.09 -28.15 8.72
CA VAL A 74 -25.23 -29.37 9.51
C VAL A 74 -25.60 -29.04 10.95
N LEU A 75 -24.96 -28.02 11.53
CA LEU A 75 -25.26 -27.52 12.87
C LEU A 75 -26.69 -26.98 12.95
N LEU A 76 -27.13 -26.17 11.97
CA LEU A 76 -28.51 -25.66 11.93
C LEU A 76 -29.54 -26.79 11.84
N LEU A 77 -29.27 -27.82 11.03
CA LEU A 77 -30.12 -29.02 10.96
C LEU A 77 -30.17 -29.76 12.29
N ALA A 78 -29.03 -29.95 12.95
CA ALA A 78 -28.97 -30.58 14.27
C ALA A 78 -29.77 -29.78 15.32
N CYS A 79 -29.66 -28.45 15.31
CA CYS A 79 -30.46 -27.58 16.18
C CYS A 79 -31.96 -27.69 15.90
N ALA A 80 -32.37 -27.71 14.63
CA ALA A 80 -33.78 -27.85 14.26
C ALA A 80 -34.34 -29.21 14.71
N TRP A 81 -33.57 -30.28 14.54
CA TRP A 81 -33.95 -31.60 15.00
C TRP A 81 -34.05 -31.67 16.54
N TRP A 82 -33.09 -31.07 17.25
CA TRP A 82 -33.09 -30.99 18.71
C TRP A 82 -34.31 -30.23 19.25
N ILE A 83 -34.65 -29.08 18.67
CA ILE A 83 -35.85 -28.30 19.05
C ILE A 83 -37.13 -29.10 18.78
N SER A 84 -37.19 -29.81 17.65
CA SER A 84 -38.34 -30.65 17.31
C SER A 84 -38.60 -31.71 18.38
N ASN A 85 -37.55 -32.34 18.90
CA ASN A 85 -37.66 -33.38 19.91
C ASN A 85 -37.98 -32.84 21.31
N VAL A 86 -37.38 -31.72 21.71
CA VAL A 86 -37.53 -31.17 23.06
C VAL A 86 -38.91 -30.51 23.25
N PHE A 87 -39.42 -29.84 22.21
CA PHE A 87 -40.68 -29.10 22.28
C PHE A 87 -41.84 -29.84 21.63
N GLU A 88 -41.64 -31.10 21.20
CA GLU A 88 -42.62 -31.92 20.47
C GLU A 88 -43.24 -31.20 19.26
N LEU A 89 -42.49 -30.27 18.69
CA LEU A 89 -42.90 -29.49 17.53
C LEU A 89 -42.77 -30.33 16.26
N THR A 90 -43.57 -29.97 15.25
CA THR A 90 -43.36 -30.53 13.91
C THR A 90 -41.97 -30.16 13.39
N LEU A 91 -41.35 -31.05 12.61
CA LEU A 91 -40.04 -30.81 12.03
C LEU A 91 -40.02 -29.51 11.19
N ALA A 92 -41.11 -29.25 10.47
CA ALA A 92 -41.27 -28.06 9.65
C ALA A 92 -41.22 -26.76 10.49
N SER A 93 -41.97 -26.69 11.59
CA SER A 93 -41.96 -25.50 12.48
C SER A 93 -40.59 -25.27 13.12
N SER A 94 -39.90 -26.34 13.50
CA SER A 94 -38.57 -26.25 14.11
C SER A 94 -37.50 -25.77 13.12
N MET A 95 -37.51 -26.29 11.89
CA MET A 95 -36.62 -25.84 10.82
C MET A 95 -36.84 -24.37 10.46
N LEU A 96 -38.11 -23.93 10.35
CA LEU A 96 -38.44 -22.55 10.05
C LEU A 96 -37.95 -21.62 11.17
N THR A 97 -38.17 -21.99 12.43
CA THR A 97 -37.72 -21.21 13.59
C THR A 97 -36.20 -21.03 13.58
N VAL A 98 -35.44 -22.11 13.39
CA VAL A 98 -33.97 -22.04 13.30
C VAL A 98 -33.51 -21.23 12.10
N ALA A 99 -34.16 -21.37 10.95
CA ALA A 99 -33.83 -20.60 9.75
C ALA A 99 -34.03 -19.09 9.98
N VAL A 100 -35.15 -18.68 10.59
CA VAL A 100 -35.43 -17.28 10.90
C VAL A 100 -34.43 -16.73 11.90
N LEU A 101 -34.12 -17.46 12.98
CA LEU A 101 -33.11 -17.05 13.96
C LEU A 101 -31.73 -16.92 13.32
N GLY A 102 -31.34 -17.90 12.50
CA GLY A 102 -30.09 -17.88 11.74
C GLY A 102 -29.98 -16.68 10.81
N LEU A 103 -31.06 -16.35 10.08
CA LEU A 103 -31.12 -15.17 9.21
C LEU A 103 -31.02 -13.87 9.98
N CYS A 104 -31.66 -13.76 11.14
CA CYS A 104 -31.55 -12.59 12.01
C CYS A 104 -30.10 -12.37 12.46
N ILE A 105 -29.44 -13.42 12.93
CA ILE A 105 -28.03 -13.36 13.37
C ILE A 105 -27.12 -13.00 12.19
N ALA A 106 -27.28 -13.67 11.04
CA ALA A 106 -26.50 -13.40 9.84
C ALA A 106 -26.66 -11.95 9.36
N SER A 107 -27.89 -11.41 9.42
CA SER A 107 -28.17 -10.02 9.04
C SER A 107 -27.46 -9.02 9.94
N ILE A 108 -27.38 -9.28 11.25
CA ILE A 108 -26.64 -8.44 12.21
C ILE A 108 -25.15 -8.44 11.87
N PHE A 109 -24.55 -9.62 11.66
CA PHE A 109 -23.14 -9.72 11.29
C PHE A 109 -22.85 -9.04 9.95
N LEU A 110 -23.70 -9.21 8.94
CA LEU A 110 -23.57 -8.52 7.66
C LEU A 110 -23.65 -7.01 7.83
N PHE A 111 -24.58 -6.50 8.64
CA PHE A 111 -24.73 -5.08 8.90
C PHE A 111 -23.48 -4.48 9.58
N ILE A 112 -22.96 -5.14 10.60
CA ILE A 112 -21.73 -4.72 11.31
C ILE A 112 -20.53 -4.74 10.35
N SER A 113 -20.37 -5.82 9.60
CA SER A 113 -19.26 -6.01 8.65
C SER A 113 -19.31 -4.97 7.53
N TRP A 114 -20.50 -4.69 6.99
CA TRP A 114 -20.72 -3.67 5.97
C TRP A 114 -20.37 -2.27 6.46
N LYS A 115 -20.75 -1.93 7.70
CA LYS A 115 -20.38 -0.65 8.33
C LYS A 115 -18.86 -0.51 8.47
N GLY A 116 -18.18 -1.58 8.87
CA GLY A 116 -16.71 -1.65 8.95
C GLY A 116 -16.06 -1.47 7.58
N PHE A 117 -16.51 -2.24 6.58
CA PHE A 117 -15.99 -2.18 5.21
C PHE A 117 -16.13 -0.78 4.58
N ARG A 118 -17.29 -0.12 4.77
CA ARG A 118 -17.48 1.28 4.32
C ARG A 118 -16.55 2.28 5.01
N LYS A 119 -16.11 2.01 6.24
CA LYS A 119 -15.11 2.85 6.93
C LYS A 119 -13.74 2.65 6.28
N SER A 120 -13.33 1.41 6.03
CA SER A 120 -12.05 1.11 5.38
C SER A 120 -11.97 1.62 3.95
N LEU A 121 -13.04 1.51 3.16
CA LEU A 121 -13.10 2.08 1.82
C LEU A 121 -12.94 3.60 1.81
N ARG A 122 -13.44 4.32 2.83
CA ARG A 122 -13.23 5.77 2.95
C ARG A 122 -11.77 6.12 3.19
N ILE A 123 -11.07 5.32 4.00
CA ILE A 123 -9.63 5.49 4.25
C ILE A 123 -8.86 5.23 2.95
N LEU A 124 -9.14 4.13 2.24
CA LEU A 124 -8.53 3.83 0.95
C LEU A 124 -8.78 4.91 -0.10
N LYS A 125 -9.97 5.51 -0.13
CA LYS A 125 -10.29 6.61 -1.05
C LYS A 125 -9.42 7.84 -0.76
N ARG A 126 -9.18 8.15 0.52
CA ARG A 126 -8.27 9.22 0.95
C ARG A 126 -6.81 8.92 0.58
N SER A 127 -6.33 7.72 0.89
CA SER A 127 -4.96 7.31 0.52
C SER A 127 -4.75 7.29 -0.99
N GLY A 128 -5.76 6.91 -1.77
CA GLY A 128 -5.71 6.96 -3.24
C GLY A 128 -5.66 8.38 -3.80
N THR A 129 -6.37 9.33 -3.19
CA THR A 129 -6.27 10.75 -3.58
C THR A 129 -4.89 11.34 -3.27
N GLU A 130 -4.30 10.97 -2.12
CA GLU A 130 -2.94 11.40 -1.73
C GLU A 130 -1.89 10.79 -2.68
N LEU A 131 -1.99 9.49 -2.99
CA LEU A 131 -1.09 8.82 -3.94
C LEU A 131 -1.14 9.46 -5.34
N ARG A 132 -2.35 9.78 -5.84
CA ARG A 132 -2.52 10.45 -7.14
C ARG A 132 -1.91 11.86 -7.15
N SER A 133 -2.05 12.60 -6.05
CA SER A 133 -1.41 13.92 -5.88
C SER A 133 0.12 13.80 -5.91
N ASN A 134 0.68 12.82 -5.21
CA ASN A 134 2.12 12.58 -5.17
C ASN A 134 2.68 12.24 -6.56
N ILE A 135 1.99 11.38 -7.32
CA ILE A 135 2.38 11.04 -8.70
C ILE A 135 2.34 12.28 -9.61
N HIS A 136 1.34 13.15 -9.45
CA HIS A 136 1.24 14.38 -10.23
C HIS A 136 2.38 15.36 -9.92
N TRP A 137 2.76 15.50 -8.63
CA TRP A 137 3.89 16.33 -8.22
C TRP A 137 5.22 15.81 -8.77
N ILE A 138 5.47 14.50 -8.69
CA ILE A 138 6.65 13.85 -9.29
C ILE A 138 6.69 14.12 -10.80
N LYS A 139 5.57 13.96 -11.50
CA LYS A 139 5.49 14.20 -12.95
C LYS A 139 5.75 15.67 -13.31
N ALA A 140 5.26 16.61 -12.50
CA ALA A 140 5.50 18.03 -12.68
C ALA A 140 6.98 18.40 -12.52
N ILE A 141 7.66 17.86 -11.50
CA ILE A 141 9.10 18.05 -11.30
C ILE A 141 9.92 17.50 -12.46
N VAL A 142 9.59 16.27 -12.90
CA VAL A 142 10.28 15.65 -14.03
C VAL A 142 10.07 16.48 -15.32
N SER A 143 8.84 16.94 -15.57
CA SER A 143 8.52 17.70 -16.78
C SER A 143 9.16 19.10 -16.80
N ASP A 144 9.20 19.80 -15.66
CA ASP A 144 9.86 21.11 -15.56
C ASP A 144 11.39 21.00 -15.72
N LYS A 145 12.00 19.90 -15.24
CA LYS A 145 13.42 19.56 -15.47
C LYS A 145 13.74 19.44 -16.97
N HIS A 146 12.84 18.89 -17.79
CA HIS A 146 13.03 18.79 -19.24
C HIS A 146 12.85 20.13 -19.97
N ARG A 147 11.93 20.99 -19.51
CA ARG A 147 11.68 22.30 -20.13
C ARG A 147 12.85 23.28 -19.90
N ASN A 148 13.45 23.26 -18.72
CA ASN A 148 14.59 24.13 -18.41
C ASN A 148 15.89 23.72 -19.12
N ARG A 149 16.10 22.43 -19.47
CA ARG A 149 17.27 22.02 -20.27
C ARG A 149 17.25 22.58 -21.69
N ARG A 150 16.08 22.68 -22.33
CA ARG A 150 15.96 23.19 -23.72
C ARG A 150 16.25 24.68 -23.87
N LYS A 151 16.06 25.48 -22.81
CA LYS A 151 16.30 26.93 -22.84
C LYS A 151 17.77 27.34 -22.66
N THR A 152 18.65 26.42 -22.27
CA THR A 152 20.09 26.71 -22.10
C THR A 152 20.97 26.29 -23.29
N PHE A 153 20.37 25.84 -24.40
CA PHE A 153 21.08 25.53 -25.65
C PHE A 153 20.64 26.44 -26.82
N GLN A 154 19.94 27.54 -26.52
CA GLN A 154 19.72 28.69 -27.41
C GLN A 154 20.43 29.89 -26.82
#